data_AF-A0A7H0JYP6-F1
#
_entry.id   AF-A0A7H0JYP6-F1
#
_cell.length_a   1.000
_cell.length_b   1.000
_cell.length_c   1.000
_cell.angle_alpha   90.00
_cell.angle_beta   90.00
_cell.angle_gamma   90.00
#
_symmetry.space_group_name_H-M   'P 1'
#
loop_
_entity.id
_entity.type
_entity.pdbx_description
1 polymer ?
#
loop_
_entity_poly.entity_id
_entity_poly.type
_entity_poly.pdbx_seq_one_letter_code
_entity_poly.pdbx_strand_id
1 'polypeptide(L)'
;MRDHPENDLHSANDRFSRYRPEPETFDDLADQPDPLEVDRRNRRSTRDAIVWAAGTVAITLLTALVLGTVARLQGGPLCDDSGATWLCTTGWRKWWALATSLPPVAGLLSCAVIMVRKLNNYERWIPWMGVFWIPLVPFTMGWLILTIGMLATL
;
A
#
# COMPACT_ATOMS: atom_id res chain seq x y z
N MET A 1 8.16 -28.66 -33.98
CA MET A 1 8.82 -28.33 -32.72
C MET A 1 7.73 -28.24 -31.67
N ARG A 2 7.77 -29.08 -30.64
CA ARG A 2 6.90 -28.87 -29.46
C ARG A 2 7.53 -27.70 -28.72
N ASP A 3 6.83 -26.58 -28.66
CA ASP A 3 7.21 -25.50 -27.75
C ASP A 3 7.22 -26.09 -26.34
N HIS A 4 8.39 -26.00 -25.74
CA HIS A 4 8.65 -26.39 -24.39
C HIS A 4 7.93 -25.37 -23.48
N PRO A 5 7.05 -25.79 -22.54
CA PRO A 5 6.29 -24.85 -21.71
C PRO A 5 7.17 -23.91 -20.87
N GLU A 6 8.43 -24.28 -20.65
CA GLU A 6 9.49 -23.46 -20.06
C GLU A 6 10.01 -22.33 -20.98
N ASN A 7 9.65 -22.32 -22.26
CA ASN A 7 10.06 -21.32 -23.24
C ASN A 7 8.98 -20.23 -23.49
N ASP A 8 7.76 -20.44 -22.99
CA ASP A 8 6.64 -19.48 -23.03
C ASP A 8 6.48 -18.75 -21.69
N LEU A 9 7.56 -18.08 -21.26
CA LEU A 9 7.61 -17.34 -19.98
C LEU A 9 7.27 -15.85 -20.12
N HIS A 10 6.87 -15.40 -21.32
CA HIS A 10 6.56 -14.01 -21.60
C HIS A 10 5.05 -13.82 -21.74
N SER A 11 4.40 -13.30 -20.71
CA SER A 11 2.99 -12.92 -20.81
C SER A 11 2.85 -11.53 -21.43
N ALA A 12 1.74 -11.27 -22.12
CA ALA A 12 1.42 -9.93 -22.66
C ALA A 12 1.49 -8.81 -21.59
N ASN A 13 1.28 -9.17 -20.32
CA ASN A 13 1.31 -8.28 -19.18
C ASN A 13 2.74 -7.86 -18.75
N ASP A 14 3.79 -8.50 -19.27
CA ASP A 14 5.19 -8.15 -18.99
C ASP A 14 5.77 -7.14 -19.99
N ARG A 15 4.99 -6.73 -21.00
CA ARG A 15 5.39 -5.79 -22.06
C ARG A 15 5.98 -4.47 -21.53
N PHE A 16 5.53 -3.96 -20.38
CA PHE A 16 6.03 -2.70 -19.82
C PHE A 16 6.97 -2.89 -18.61
N SER A 17 7.43 -4.12 -18.37
CA SER A 17 8.50 -4.36 -17.41
C SER A 17 9.83 -3.86 -17.97
N ARG A 18 10.72 -3.41 -17.09
CA ARG A 18 12.08 -3.04 -17.47
C ARG A 18 12.82 -4.30 -17.93
N TYR A 19 13.45 -4.25 -19.10
CA TYR A 19 14.24 -5.36 -19.61
C TYR A 19 15.56 -5.48 -18.84
N ARG A 20 15.96 -6.72 -18.52
CA ARG A 20 17.31 -6.98 -18.00
C ARG A 20 18.32 -6.82 -19.15
N PRO A 21 19.52 -6.26 -18.91
CA PRO A 21 20.59 -6.31 -19.90
C PRO A 21 20.91 -7.74 -20.34
N GLU A 22 21.24 -7.92 -21.62
CA GLU A 22 21.69 -9.21 -22.14
C GLU A 22 23.04 -9.60 -21.52
N PRO A 23 23.27 -10.88 -21.21
CA PRO A 23 24.54 -11.35 -20.68
C PRO A 23 25.62 -11.22 -21.76
N GLU A 24 26.77 -10.63 -21.41
CA GLU A 24 27.91 -10.52 -22.33
C GLU A 24 28.88 -11.70 -22.20
N THR A 25 28.90 -12.36 -21.04
CA THR A 25 29.78 -13.50 -20.74
C THR A 25 29.02 -14.77 -20.34
N PHE A 26 29.71 -15.92 -20.37
CA PHE A 26 29.13 -17.19 -19.93
C PHE A 26 28.83 -17.20 -18.42
N ASP A 27 29.69 -16.57 -17.62
CA ASP A 27 29.49 -16.45 -16.17
C ASP A 27 28.25 -15.59 -15.87
N ASP A 28 28.06 -14.47 -16.59
CA ASP A 28 26.85 -13.64 -16.47
C ASP A 28 25.57 -14.40 -16.82
N LEU A 29 25.64 -15.33 -17.78
CA LEU A 29 24.52 -16.20 -18.15
C LEU A 29 24.23 -17.23 -17.05
N ALA A 30 25.26 -17.80 -16.44
CA ALA A 30 25.13 -18.77 -15.35
C ALA A 30 24.58 -18.14 -14.06
N ASP A 31 24.88 -16.87 -13.80
CA ASP A 31 24.41 -16.12 -12.64
C ASP A 31 22.98 -15.57 -12.77
N GLN A 32 22.30 -15.81 -13.90
CA GLN A 32 20.93 -15.34 -14.06
C GLN A 32 19.97 -16.11 -13.14
N PRO A 33 19.06 -15.41 -12.43
CA PRO A 33 18.00 -16.08 -11.71
C PRO A 33 17.12 -16.89 -12.66
N ASP A 34 16.72 -18.06 -12.19
CA ASP A 34 15.82 -18.98 -12.86
C ASP A 34 14.57 -18.24 -13.39
N PRO A 35 14.30 -18.26 -14.71
CA PRO A 35 13.21 -17.52 -15.31
C PRO A 35 11.84 -18.03 -14.82
N LEU A 36 11.72 -19.28 -14.39
CA LEU A 36 10.49 -19.84 -13.83
C LEU A 36 10.18 -19.27 -12.44
N GLU A 37 11.20 -19.00 -11.63
CA GLU A 37 11.04 -18.35 -10.33
C GLU A 37 10.63 -16.88 -10.49
N VAL A 38 11.14 -16.19 -11.52
CA VAL A 38 10.74 -14.82 -11.86
C VAL A 38 9.27 -14.77 -12.29
N ASP A 39 8.80 -15.68 -13.16
CA ASP A 39 7.37 -15.73 -13.56
C ASP A 39 6.45 -15.97 -12.35
N ARG A 40 6.82 -16.90 -11.46
CA ARG A 40 6.07 -17.16 -10.22
C ARG A 40 5.93 -15.92 -9.35
N ARG A 41 6.99 -15.14 -9.19
CA ARG A 41 6.96 -13.86 -8.46
C ARG A 41 6.11 -12.81 -9.17
N ASN A 42 6.20 -12.73 -10.50
CA ASN A 42 5.41 -11.80 -11.30
C ASN A 42 3.90 -12.08 -11.23
N ARG A 43 3.50 -13.36 -11.25
CA ARG A 43 2.09 -13.77 -11.07
C ARG A 43 1.53 -13.36 -9.70
N ARG A 44 2.35 -13.46 -8.64
CA ARG A 44 1.94 -13.07 -7.28
C ARG A 44 1.90 -11.55 -7.09
N SER A 45 2.76 -10.80 -7.80
CA SER A 45 2.92 -9.35 -7.64
C SER A 45 1.61 -8.56 -7.73
N THR A 46 0.71 -8.91 -8.66
CA THR A 46 -0.59 -8.22 -8.80
C THR A 46 -1.49 -8.45 -7.59
N ARG A 47 -1.60 -9.71 -7.13
CA ARG A 47 -2.40 -10.04 -5.95
C ARG A 47 -1.82 -9.36 -4.71
N ASP A 48 -0.51 -9.39 -4.55
CA ASP A 48 0.16 -8.80 -3.40
C ASP A 48 -0.04 -7.27 -3.36
N ALA A 49 -0.02 -6.60 -4.52
CA ALA A 49 -0.33 -5.16 -4.61
C ALA A 49 -1.77 -4.86 -4.17
N ILE A 50 -2.76 -5.66 -4.62
CA ILE A 50 -4.16 -5.47 -4.25
C ILE A 50 -4.37 -5.71 -2.74
N VAL A 51 -3.78 -6.79 -2.21
CA VAL A 51 -3.86 -7.11 -0.77
C VAL A 51 -3.19 -6.02 0.06
N TRP A 52 -2.08 -5.44 -0.41
CA TRP A 52 -1.41 -4.31 0.24
C TRP A 52 -2.31 -3.08 0.32
N ALA A 53 -2.98 -2.74 -0.79
CA ALA A 53 -3.91 -1.61 -0.86
C ALA A 53 -5.07 -1.78 0.14
N ALA A 54 -5.74 -2.93 0.05
CA ALA A 54 -6.88 -3.27 0.90
C ALA A 54 -6.47 -3.33 2.38
N GLY A 55 -5.32 -3.92 2.68
CA GLY A 55 -4.76 -4.00 4.02
C GLY A 55 -4.47 -2.61 4.61
N THR A 56 -3.89 -1.70 3.83
CA THR A 56 -3.62 -0.32 4.27
C THR A 56 -4.92 0.41 4.66
N VAL A 57 -5.95 0.33 3.81
CA VAL A 57 -7.26 0.92 4.09
C VAL A 57 -7.91 0.28 5.31
N ALA A 58 -7.93 -1.05 5.38
CA ALA A 58 -8.53 -1.79 6.48
C ALA A 58 -7.85 -1.47 7.82
N ILE A 59 -6.52 -1.44 7.87
CA ILE A 59 -5.76 -1.08 9.08
C ILE A 59 -6.05 0.35 9.50
N THR A 60 -6.15 1.29 8.55
CA THR A 60 -6.48 2.69 8.83
C THR A 60 -7.86 2.80 9.49
N LEU A 61 -8.88 2.19 8.87
CA LEU A 61 -10.25 2.19 9.38
C LEU A 61 -10.37 1.47 10.73
N LEU A 62 -9.68 0.34 10.90
CA LEU A 62 -9.65 -0.39 12.16
C LEU A 62 -9.02 0.44 13.28
N THR A 63 -7.88 1.10 13.00
CA THR A 63 -7.21 1.99 13.95
C THR A 63 -8.13 3.13 14.36
N ALA A 64 -8.81 3.74 13.39
CA ALA A 64 -9.78 4.81 13.61
C ALA A 64 -10.96 4.38 14.47
N LEU A 65 -11.53 3.19 14.18
CA LEU A 65 -12.64 2.62 14.92
C LEU A 65 -12.25 2.27 16.36
N VAL A 66 -11.10 1.62 16.55
CA VAL A 66 -10.60 1.25 17.88
C VAL A 66 -10.39 2.50 18.73
N LEU A 67 -9.64 3.48 18.23
CA LEU A 67 -9.38 4.72 18.98
C LEU A 67 -10.64 5.53 19.24
N GLY A 68 -11.56 5.59 18.26
CA GLY A 68 -12.86 6.24 18.45
C GLY A 68 -13.70 5.56 19.53
N THR A 69 -13.68 4.22 19.59
CA THR A 69 -14.38 3.46 20.61
C THR A 69 -13.78 3.70 22.00
N VAL A 70 -12.44 3.71 22.12
CA VAL A 70 -11.76 4.02 23.39
C VAL A 70 -12.11 5.43 23.86
N ALA A 71 -12.09 6.42 22.96
CA ALA A 71 -12.49 7.79 23.27
C ALA A 71 -13.94 7.85 23.78
N ARG A 72 -14.85 7.11 23.13
CA ARG A 72 -16.27 7.06 23.50
C ARG A 72 -16.51 6.41 24.87
N LEU A 73 -15.73 5.39 25.22
CA LEU A 73 -15.81 4.68 26.51
C LEU A 73 -15.23 5.50 27.66
N GLN A 74 -14.21 6.33 27.41
CA GLN A 74 -13.67 7.23 28.43
C GLN A 74 -14.60 8.40 28.75
N GLY A 75 -15.45 8.79 27.79
CA GLY A 75 -16.38 9.89 27.96
C GLY A 75 -15.68 11.26 27.96
N GLY A 76 -16.44 12.30 28.29
CA GLY A 76 -15.93 13.66 28.39
C GLY A 76 -17.02 14.71 28.18
N PRO A 77 -16.71 15.99 28.44
CA PRO A 77 -17.71 17.05 28.48
C PRO A 77 -18.47 17.25 27.16
N LEU A 78 -17.84 16.92 26.02
CA LEU A 78 -18.47 17.05 24.70
C LEU A 78 -19.43 15.89 24.37
N CYS A 79 -19.44 14.82 25.17
CA CYS A 79 -20.28 13.64 24.96
C CYS A 79 -21.62 13.70 25.72
N ASP A 80 -21.81 14.71 26.56
CA ASP A 80 -23.05 14.98 27.30
C ASP A 80 -23.98 15.96 26.56
N ASP A 81 -23.41 16.80 25.68
CA ASP A 81 -24.18 17.52 24.68
C ASP A 81 -24.70 16.49 23.66
N SER A 82 -26.02 16.34 23.57
CA SER A 82 -26.81 15.34 22.82
C SER A 82 -26.47 15.13 21.33
N GLY A 83 -25.43 15.78 20.79
CA GLY A 83 -24.81 15.43 19.52
C GLY A 83 -23.91 14.21 19.69
N ALA A 84 -24.21 13.13 18.96
CA ALA A 84 -23.47 11.86 18.96
C ALA A 84 -21.99 12.01 18.49
N THR A 85 -21.16 12.69 19.28
CA THR A 85 -19.75 12.88 19.00
C THR A 85 -18.96 11.73 19.62
N TRP A 86 -18.24 10.98 18.79
CA TRP A 86 -17.38 9.88 19.27
C TRP A 86 -16.10 10.38 19.95
N LEU A 87 -15.66 11.60 19.59
CA LEU A 87 -14.45 12.22 20.11
C LEU A 87 -14.80 13.26 21.18
N CYS A 88 -14.83 12.80 22.44
CA CYS A 88 -15.38 13.51 23.60
C CYS A 88 -14.53 14.67 24.18
N THR A 89 -13.28 14.83 23.74
CA THR A 89 -12.38 15.89 24.22
C THR A 89 -11.46 16.41 23.12
N THR A 90 -10.96 17.65 23.26
CA THR A 90 -9.94 18.22 22.35
C THR A 90 -8.66 17.37 22.34
N GLY A 91 -8.28 16.78 23.49
CA GLY A 91 -7.14 15.87 23.57
C GLY A 91 -7.32 14.60 22.74
N TRP A 92 -8.51 13.98 22.82
CA TRP A 92 -8.85 12.82 22.00
C TRP A 92 -8.88 13.15 20.51
N ARG A 93 -9.40 14.33 20.12
CA ARG A 93 -9.33 14.79 18.73
C ARG A 93 -7.89 14.90 18.22
N LYS A 94 -6.97 15.49 19.01
CA LYS A 94 -5.52 15.56 18.68
C LYS A 94 -4.93 14.18 18.45
N TRP A 95 -5.04 13.31 19.44
CA TRP A 95 -4.41 12.00 19.40
C TRP A 95 -5.02 11.09 18.34
N TRP A 96 -6.34 11.13 18.17
CA TRP A 96 -7.02 10.38 17.12
C TRP A 96 -6.58 10.83 15.73
N ALA A 97 -6.52 12.14 15.47
CA ALA A 97 -6.06 12.67 14.19
C ALA A 97 -4.61 12.27 13.90
N LEU A 98 -3.70 12.37 14.88
CA LEU A 98 -2.30 11.98 14.71
C LEU A 98 -2.14 10.47 14.49
N ALA A 99 -2.69 9.65 15.39
CA ALA A 99 -2.48 8.20 15.36
C ALA A 99 -3.12 7.53 14.15
N THR A 100 -4.30 7.97 13.72
CA THR A 100 -4.98 7.39 12.54
C THR A 100 -4.38 7.84 11.22
N SER A 101 -3.56 8.91 11.21
CA SER A 101 -2.85 9.36 10.02
C SER A 101 -1.58 8.55 9.73
N LEU A 102 -1.05 7.82 10.72
CA LEU A 102 0.17 7.02 10.55
C LEU A 102 -0.01 5.84 9.58
N PRO A 103 -1.05 4.98 9.70
CA PRO A 103 -1.22 3.85 8.80
C PRO A 103 -1.30 4.19 7.30
N PRO A 104 -2.12 5.17 6.84
CA PRO A 104 -2.20 5.46 5.41
C PRO A 104 -0.90 6.06 4.87
N VAL A 105 -0.21 6.92 5.63
CA VAL A 105 1.09 7.47 5.24
C VAL A 105 2.15 6.36 5.15
N ALA A 106 2.23 5.48 6.16
CA ALA A 106 3.16 4.37 6.16
C ALA A 106 2.87 3.39 5.00
N GLY A 107 1.59 3.08 4.74
CA GLY A 107 1.16 2.22 3.63
C GLY A 107 1.48 2.81 2.26
N LEU A 108 1.35 4.13 2.09
CA LEU A 108 1.71 4.84 0.87
C LEU A 108 3.22 4.82 0.62
N LEU A 109 4.02 5.15 1.64
CA LEU A 109 5.49 5.19 1.53
C LEU A 109 6.08 3.80 1.27
N SER A 110 5.59 2.79 1.98
CA SER A 110 5.99 1.39 1.76
C SER A 110 5.59 0.88 0.38
N CYS A 111 4.42 1.25 -0.15
CA CYS A 111 4.02 0.94 -1.52
C CYS A 111 5.02 1.53 -2.53
N ALA A 112 5.45 2.78 -2.35
CA ALA A 112 6.45 3.42 -3.19
C ALA A 112 7.81 2.69 -3.11
N VAL A 113 8.27 2.33 -1.91
CA VAL A 113 9.51 1.59 -1.71
C VAL A 113 9.46 0.20 -2.37
N ILE A 114 8.37 -0.55 -2.20
CA ILE A 114 8.20 -1.88 -2.80
C ILE A 114 8.19 -1.78 -4.33
N MET A 115 7.49 -0.78 -4.88
CA MET A 115 7.47 -0.53 -6.32
C MET A 115 8.86 -0.29 -6.88
N VAL A 116 9.67 0.57 -6.24
CA VAL A 116 11.05 0.84 -6.66
C VAL A 116 11.93 -0.41 -6.55
N ARG A 117 11.79 -1.19 -5.48
CA ARG A 117 12.51 -2.46 -5.32
C ARG A 117 12.17 -3.44 -6.44
N LYS A 118 10.90 -3.55 -6.82
CA LYS A 118 10.46 -4.40 -7.93
C LYS A 118 10.99 -3.92 -9.28
N LEU A 119 10.98 -2.61 -9.52
CA LEU A 119 11.55 -2.01 -10.73
C LEU A 119 13.05 -2.31 -10.85
N ASN A 120 13.80 -2.19 -9.75
CA ASN A 120 15.25 -2.46 -9.73
C ASN A 120 15.58 -3.96 -9.82
N ASN A 121 14.67 -4.82 -9.37
CA ASN A 121 14.80 -6.28 -9.49
C ASN A 121 14.28 -6.84 -10.82
N TYR A 122 13.85 -5.98 -11.76
CA TYR A 122 13.27 -6.40 -13.05
C TYR A 122 11.99 -7.25 -12.89
N GLU A 123 11.26 -7.05 -11.79
CA GLU A 123 9.97 -7.71 -11.54
C GLU A 123 8.80 -6.84 -12.03
N ARG A 124 7.61 -7.45 -12.09
CA ARG A 124 6.37 -6.76 -12.46
C ARG A 124 5.99 -5.69 -11.42
N TRP A 125 6.29 -4.43 -11.76
CA TRP A 125 6.10 -3.25 -10.91
C TRP A 125 4.82 -2.44 -11.21
N ILE A 126 4.26 -2.55 -12.42
CA ILE A 126 3.09 -1.78 -12.88
C ILE A 126 1.86 -1.92 -11.96
N PRO A 127 1.51 -3.11 -11.44
CA PRO A 127 0.38 -3.23 -10.51
C PRO A 127 0.55 -2.38 -9.25
N TRP A 128 1.79 -2.24 -8.76
CA TRP A 128 2.10 -1.39 -7.61
C TRP A 128 1.95 0.10 -7.95
N MET A 129 2.31 0.51 -9.16
CA MET A 129 2.05 1.87 -9.64
C MET A 129 0.55 2.17 -9.71
N GLY A 130 -0.24 1.23 -10.25
CA GLY A 130 -1.70 1.37 -10.32
C GLY A 130 -2.33 1.49 -8.94
N VAL A 131 -1.95 0.63 -8.00
CA VAL A 131 -2.41 0.67 -6.60
C VAL A 131 -1.95 1.93 -5.87
N PHE A 132 -0.75 2.41 -6.14
CA PHE A 132 -0.25 3.66 -5.55
C PHE A 132 -1.12 4.84 -5.96
N TRP A 133 -1.36 5.03 -7.26
CA TRP A 133 -2.04 6.22 -7.77
C TRP A 133 -3.56 6.16 -7.69
N ILE A 134 -4.19 5.00 -7.91
CA ILE A 134 -5.65 4.92 -8.05
C ILE A 134 -6.34 4.90 -6.66
N PRO A 135 -6.05 3.95 -5.76
CA PRO A 135 -6.66 3.93 -4.43
C PRO A 135 -5.83 4.62 -3.34
N LEU A 136 -4.51 4.39 -3.24
CA LEU A 136 -3.75 4.77 -2.04
C LEU A 136 -3.52 6.28 -1.91
N VAL A 137 -3.10 6.96 -2.98
CA VAL A 137 -2.91 8.42 -2.95
C VAL A 137 -4.23 9.13 -2.63
N PRO A 138 -5.36 8.89 -3.34
CA PRO A 138 -6.62 9.57 -3.03
C PRO A 138 -7.15 9.26 -1.63
N PHE A 139 -7.03 8.00 -1.18
CA PHE A 139 -7.42 7.62 0.18
C PHE A 139 -6.61 8.38 1.23
N THR A 140 -5.28 8.37 1.10
CA THR A 140 -4.38 9.05 2.04
C THR A 140 -4.62 10.55 2.06
N MET A 141 -4.79 11.17 0.89
CA MET A 141 -5.11 12.60 0.78
C MET A 141 -6.45 12.94 1.43
N GLY A 142 -7.51 12.19 1.11
CA GLY A 142 -8.82 12.39 1.72
C GLY A 142 -8.79 12.22 3.23
N TRP A 143 -8.07 11.21 3.73
CA TRP A 143 -7.90 10.99 5.16
C TRP A 143 -7.15 12.15 5.84
N LEU A 144 -6.04 12.60 5.25
CA LEU A 144 -5.25 13.71 5.79
C LEU A 144 -6.00 15.04 5.74
N ILE A 145 -6.83 15.29 4.74
CA ILE A 145 -7.70 16.48 4.72
C ILE A 145 -8.63 16.48 5.94
N LEU A 146 -9.21 15.33 6.27
CA LEU A 146 -10.08 15.19 7.43
C LEU A 146 -9.30 15.37 8.75
N THR A 147 -8.17 14.71 8.91
CA THR A 147 -7.40 14.77 10.17
C THR A 147 -6.70 16.11 10.38
N ILE A 148 -6.13 16.70 9.32
CA ILE A 148 -5.54 18.05 9.38
C ILE A 148 -6.62 19.10 9.59
N GLY A 149 -7.77 18.99 8.92
CA GLY A 149 -8.92 19.88 9.16
C GLY A 149 -9.41 19.82 10.60
N MET A 150 -9.43 18.62 11.19
CA MET A 150 -9.69 18.46 12.62
C MET A 150 -8.64 19.19 13.45
N LEU A 151 -7.35 19.01 13.18
CA LEU A 151 -6.26 19.66 13.93
C LEU A 151 -6.28 21.19 13.82
N ALA A 152 -6.65 21.73 12.67
CA ALA A 152 -6.72 23.17 12.42
C ALA A 152 -7.86 23.87 13.17
N THR A 153 -8.84 23.12 13.69
CA THR A 153 -10.02 23.65 14.39
C THR A 153 -9.99 23.41 15.90
N LEU A 154 -8.83 23.01 16.46
CA LEU A 154 -8.63 22.71 17.89
C LEU A 154 -8.22 23.89 18.75
#